data_AF-A0A851DIW7-F1
#
_entry.id   AF-A0A851DIW7-F1
#
_cell.length_a   1.000
_cell.length_b   1.000
_cell.length_c   1.000
_cell.angle_alpha   90.00
_cell.angle_beta   90.00
_cell.angle_gamma   90.00
#
_symmetry.space_group_name_H-M   'P 1'
#
loop_
_entity.id
_entity.type
_entity.pdbx_description
1 polymer ?
#
loop_
_entity_poly.entity_id
_entity_poly.type
_entity_poly.pdbx_seq_one_letter_code
_entity_poly.pdbx_strand_id
1 'polypeptide(L)'
;LQLLFNVLLWDGIVQEDIVRDLGLSKLLNRYLLLNLLSTPPGMDNIDKCKKVVACLPERWFQGLQSGSSLPELQQFCKHLLQ
;
A
#
# COMPACT_ATOMS: atom_id res chain seq x y z
N LEU A 1 -5.83 4.73 -7.38
CA LEU A 1 -6.44 4.44 -6.07
C LEU A 1 -7.77 3.70 -6.18
N GLN A 2 -8.71 4.13 -7.04
CA GLN A 2 -10.02 3.47 -7.14
C GLN A 2 -9.96 1.96 -7.44
N LEU A 3 -9.07 1.52 -8.34
CA LEU A 3 -8.88 0.10 -8.62
C LEU A 3 -8.29 -0.67 -7.43
N LEU A 4 -7.31 -0.07 -6.73
CA LEU A 4 -6.74 -0.65 -5.51
C LEU A 4 -7.84 -0.83 -4.45
N PHE A 5 -8.65 0.22 -4.24
CA PHE A 5 -9.78 0.16 -3.31
C PHE A 5 -10.76 -0.96 -3.68
N ASN A 6 -11.13 -1.09 -4.95
CA ASN A 6 -12.03 -2.15 -5.41
C ASN A 6 -11.48 -3.56 -5.14
N VAL A 7 -10.17 -3.77 -5.28
CA VAL A 7 -9.53 -5.05 -4.95
C VAL A 7 -9.55 -5.30 -3.44
N LEU A 8 -9.32 -4.26 -2.62
CA LEU A 8 -9.34 -4.39 -1.16
C LEU A 8 -10.73 -4.72 -0.60
N LEU A 9 -11.83 -4.40 -1.33
CA LEU A 9 -13.18 -4.85 -0.97
C LEU A 9 -13.36 -6.37 -1.02
N TRP A 10 -12.43 -7.11 -1.65
CA TRP A 10 -12.46 -8.58 -1.67
C TRP A 10 -11.84 -9.19 -0.42
N ASP A 11 -11.34 -8.36 0.50
CA ASP A 11 -10.82 -8.82 1.78
C ASP A 11 -11.86 -9.63 2.57
N GLY A 12 -11.48 -10.84 2.99
CA GLY A 12 -12.39 -11.79 3.66
C GLY A 12 -13.41 -12.49 2.76
N ILE A 13 -13.49 -12.14 1.46
CA ILE A 13 -14.32 -12.83 0.46
C ILE A 13 -13.50 -13.89 -0.27
N VAL A 14 -12.27 -13.54 -0.64
CA VAL A 14 -11.32 -14.44 -1.30
C VAL A 14 -10.11 -14.69 -0.40
N GLN A 15 -9.25 -15.63 -0.80
CA GLN A 15 -8.02 -15.91 -0.06
C GLN A 15 -7.12 -14.66 0.00
N GLU A 16 -6.50 -14.43 1.16
CA GLU A 16 -5.75 -13.22 1.43
C GLU A 16 -4.54 -13.05 0.49
N ASP A 17 -3.91 -14.14 0.07
CA ASP A 17 -2.81 -14.16 -0.89
C ASP A 17 -3.23 -13.57 -2.27
N ILE A 18 -4.45 -13.83 -2.72
CA ILE A 18 -5.01 -13.26 -3.96
C ILE A 18 -5.19 -11.75 -3.83
N VAL A 19 -5.76 -11.28 -2.70
CA VAL A 19 -5.96 -9.84 -2.45
C VAL A 19 -4.61 -9.14 -2.34
N ARG A 20 -3.62 -9.77 -1.69
CA ARG A 20 -2.26 -9.24 -1.57
C ARG A 20 -1.52 -9.17 -2.91
N ASP A 21 -1.58 -10.22 -3.74
CA ASP A 21 -0.90 -10.21 -5.04
C ASP A 21 -1.48 -9.13 -5.97
N LEU A 22 -2.81 -9.06 -6.05
CA LEU A 22 -3.48 -8.06 -6.88
C LEU A 22 -3.32 -6.64 -6.32
N GLY A 23 -3.54 -6.46 -5.02
CA GLY A 23 -3.55 -5.16 -4.36
C GLY A 23 -2.15 -4.60 -4.11
N LEU A 24 -1.27 -5.37 -3.48
CA LEU A 24 0.05 -4.89 -3.04
C LEU A 24 1.12 -5.09 -4.12
N SER A 25 1.25 -6.30 -4.65
CA SER A 25 2.34 -6.64 -5.58
C SER A 25 2.19 -5.98 -6.94
N LYS A 26 0.96 -5.95 -7.48
CA LYS A 26 0.69 -5.43 -8.82
C LYS A 26 0.20 -3.99 -8.84
N LEU A 27 -0.78 -3.63 -8.01
CA LEU A 27 -1.38 -2.30 -8.04
C LEU A 27 -0.60 -1.29 -7.21
N LEU A 28 -0.37 -1.56 -5.92
CA LEU A 28 0.31 -0.62 -5.03
C LEU A 28 1.74 -0.34 -5.51
N ASN A 29 2.55 -1.37 -5.81
CA ASN A 29 3.90 -1.18 -6.36
C ASN A 29 3.91 -0.37 -7.66
N ARG A 30 2.94 -0.59 -8.56
CA ARG A 30 2.78 0.22 -9.77
C ARG A 30 2.43 1.67 -9.45
N TYR A 31 1.56 1.92 -8.46
CA TYR A 31 1.22 3.27 -8.01
C TYR A 31 2.40 3.95 -7.30
N LEU A 32 3.23 3.23 -6.55
CA LEU A 32 4.44 3.78 -5.94
C LEU A 32 5.43 4.22 -7.01
N LEU A 33 5.70 3.37 -8.00
CA LEU A 33 6.56 3.73 -9.13
C LEU A 33 6.00 4.93 -9.90
N LEU A 34 4.69 4.98 -10.15
CA LEU A 34 4.05 6.11 -10.81
C LEU A 34 4.08 7.39 -9.95
N ASN A 35 3.82 7.34 -8.65
CA ASN A 35 3.85 8.52 -7.77
C ASN A 35 5.26 9.07 -7.58
N LEU A 36 6.25 8.18 -7.38
CA LEU A 36 7.66 8.53 -7.19
C LEU A 36 8.27 9.19 -8.45
N LEU A 37 7.86 8.76 -9.64
CA LEU A 37 8.38 9.30 -10.90
C LEU A 37 7.65 10.58 -11.37
N SER A 38 6.50 10.90 -10.79
CA SER A 38 5.61 11.95 -11.33
C SER A 38 5.40 13.16 -10.42
N THR A 39 5.79 13.11 -9.14
CA THR A 39 5.43 14.16 -8.17
C THR A 39 6.66 14.79 -7.51
N PRO A 40 6.87 16.11 -7.63
CA PRO A 40 7.85 16.82 -6.82
C PRO A 40 7.53 16.64 -5.32
N PRO A 41 8.54 16.49 -4.44
CA PRO A 41 8.30 16.35 -3.00
C PRO A 41 7.55 17.58 -2.47
N GLY A 42 6.38 17.37 -1.86
CA GLY A 42 5.50 18.42 -1.33
C GLY A 42 4.29 17.86 -0.57
N MET A 43 3.58 18.72 0.19
CA MET A 43 2.47 18.35 1.10
C MET A 43 1.39 17.45 0.47
N ASP A 44 1.11 17.62 -0.82
CA ASP A 44 0.07 16.86 -1.54
C ASP A 44 0.37 15.34 -1.63
N ASN A 45 1.65 14.95 -1.61
CA ASN A 45 2.03 13.54 -1.67
C ASN A 45 1.74 12.81 -0.34
N ILE A 46 1.92 13.50 0.79
CA ILE A 46 1.68 12.94 2.13
C ILE A 46 0.20 12.62 2.33
N ASP A 47 -0.70 13.51 1.90
CA ASP A 47 -2.14 13.29 2.07
C ASP A 47 -2.68 12.18 1.16
N LYS A 48 -2.11 12.03 -0.05
CA LYS A 48 -2.39 10.87 -0.92
C LYS A 48 -1.95 9.57 -0.26
N CYS A 49 -0.75 9.56 0.32
CA CYS A 49 -0.22 8.41 1.04
C CYS A 49 -1.09 8.01 2.24
N LYS A 50 -1.54 8.98 3.05
CA LYS A 50 -2.47 8.74 4.17
C LYS A 50 -3.77 8.08 3.71
N LYS A 51 -4.34 8.55 2.59
CA LYS A 51 -5.55 7.94 2.01
C LYS A 51 -5.32 6.49 1.58
N VAL A 52 -4.13 6.16 1.06
CA VAL A 52 -3.80 4.77 0.72
C VAL A 52 -3.75 3.90 1.97
N VAL A 53 -3.03 4.34 3.00
CA VAL A 53 -2.89 3.62 4.27
C VAL A 53 -4.26 3.38 4.91
N ALA A 54 -5.14 4.38 4.91
CA ALA A 54 -6.48 4.28 5.49
C ALA A 54 -7.39 3.25 4.81
N CYS A 55 -7.06 2.79 3.59
CA CYS A 55 -7.84 1.78 2.89
C CYS A 55 -7.31 0.36 3.11
N LEU A 56 -6.09 0.19 3.64
CA LEU A 56 -5.44 -1.11 3.77
C LEU A 56 -5.85 -1.80 5.08
N PRO A 57 -6.00 -3.14 5.10
CA PRO A 57 -6.29 -3.87 6.33
C PRO A 57 -5.22 -3.64 7.41
N GLU A 58 -5.66 -3.30 8.63
CA GLU A 58 -4.73 -3.02 9.75
C GLU A 58 -3.76 -4.19 10.03
N ARG A 59 -4.26 -5.43 9.89
CA ARG A 59 -3.45 -6.64 10.13
C ARG A 59 -2.23 -6.75 9.20
N TRP A 60 -2.24 -6.10 8.04
CA TRP A 60 -1.11 -6.09 7.10
C TRP A 60 0.07 -5.25 7.57
N PHE A 61 -0.15 -4.37 8.56
CA PHE A 61 0.89 -3.57 9.20
C PHE A 61 1.46 -4.21 10.46
N GLN A 62 0.99 -5.41 10.85
CA GLN A 62 1.58 -6.14 11.95
C GLN A 62 3.05 -6.47 11.66
N GLY A 63 3.89 -6.36 12.69
CA GLY A 63 5.31 -6.67 12.57
C GLY A 63 6.16 -5.61 11.87
N LEU A 64 5.64 -4.38 11.65
CA LEU A 64 6.42 -3.27 11.09
C LEU A 64 7.69 -2.98 11.89
N GLN A 65 7.59 -2.98 13.22
CA GLN A 65 8.72 -2.69 14.11
C GLN A 65 9.68 -3.88 14.26
N SER A 66 9.20 -5.11 14.09
CA SER A 66 10.00 -6.33 14.17
C SER A 66 10.64 -6.74 12.84
N GLY A 67 10.41 -5.99 11.77
CA GLY A 67 10.91 -6.31 10.42
C GLY A 67 10.21 -7.50 9.75
N SER A 68 9.16 -8.04 10.39
CA SER A 68 8.36 -9.18 9.91
C SER A 68 7.10 -8.75 9.16
N SER A 69 7.01 -7.47 8.79
CA SER A 69 5.92 -6.95 7.96
C SER A 69 5.91 -7.54 6.57
N LEU A 70 4.78 -7.43 5.89
CA LEU A 70 4.63 -7.86 4.50
C LEU A 70 5.74 -7.25 3.61
N PRO A 71 6.52 -8.07 2.86
CA PRO A 71 7.59 -7.58 1.99
C PRO A 71 7.13 -6.50 1.01
N GLU A 72 5.91 -6.63 0.51
CA GLU A 72 5.28 -5.74 -0.45
C GLU A 72 5.01 -4.34 0.13
N LEU A 73 4.84 -4.24 1.46
CA LEU A 73 4.61 -2.97 2.15
C LEU A 73 5.90 -2.34 2.67
N GLN A 74 7.02 -3.07 2.73
CA GLN A 74 8.26 -2.56 3.32
C GLN A 74 8.74 -1.29 2.63
N GLN A 75 8.76 -1.28 1.29
CA GLN A 75 9.24 -0.13 0.52
C GLN A 75 8.30 1.07 0.69
N PHE A 76 7.00 0.83 0.76
CA PHE A 76 6.02 1.88 1.02
C PHE A 76 6.21 2.48 2.42
N CYS A 77 6.31 1.64 3.45
CA CYS A 77 6.49 2.09 4.83
C CYS A 77 7.79 2.87 5.01
N LYS A 78 8.88 2.44 4.36
CA LYS A 78 10.13 3.21 4.34
C LYS A 78 9.94 4.59 3.70
N HIS A 79 9.19 4.68 2.60
CA HIS A 79 8.91 5.97 1.95
C HIS A 79 8.07 6.91 2.82
N LEU A 80 7.13 6.38 3.61
CA LEU A 80 6.32 7.18 4.54
C LEU A 80 7.10 7.75 5.74
N LEU A 81 8.24 7.14 6.07
CA LEU A 81 9.09 7.54 7.19
C LEU A 81 10.25 8.47 6.77
N GLN A 82 10.36 8.81 5.48
CA GLN A 82 11.33 9.78 4.93
C GLN A 82 10.77 11.21 5.03
#